data_AF-A0A7W1K944-F1
#
_entry.id   AF-A0A7W1K944-F1
#
_cell.length_a   1.000
_cell.length_b   1.000
_cell.length_c   1.000
_cell.angle_alpha   90.00
_cell.angle_beta   90.00
_cell.angle_gamma   90.00
#
_symmetry.space_group_name_H-M   'P 1'
#
loop_
_entity.id
_entity.type
_entity.pdbx_description
1 polymer ?
#
loop_
_entity_poly.entity_id
_entity_poly.type
_entity_poly.pdbx_seq_one_letter_code
_entity_poly.pdbx_strand_id
1 'polypeptide(L)'
;MSTAMTVDAGPSRGFVSDEALLSGVLEDVICASEGVSALELHRRAVALGRRSRSGDAAAAEELAELVARLEVRELELLVRMLTCWHQLMN
;
A
#
# COMPACT_ATOMS: atom_id res chain seq x y z
N MET A 1 17.66 28.53 -36.02
CA MET A 1 18.36 27.98 -34.84
C MET A 1 18.28 29.04 -33.76
N SER A 2 17.75 28.84 -32.56
CA SER A 2 17.41 27.62 -31.83
C SER A 2 16.21 27.89 -30.92
N THR A 3 15.22 27.00 -30.98
CA THR A 3 14.21 26.82 -29.94
C THR A 3 14.90 26.15 -28.76
N ALA A 4 15.24 26.91 -27.72
CA ALA A 4 15.52 26.33 -26.41
C ALA A 4 14.18 26.08 -25.74
N MET A 5 13.61 24.89 -25.98
CA MET A 5 12.56 24.33 -25.15
C MET A 5 13.19 24.07 -23.79
N THR A 6 12.99 25.00 -22.86
CA THR A 6 13.35 24.80 -21.46
C THR A 6 12.46 23.68 -20.93
N VAL A 7 13.01 22.48 -20.89
CA VAL A 7 12.42 21.38 -20.13
C VAL A 7 12.47 21.83 -18.69
N ASP A 8 11.29 22.10 -18.11
CA ASP A 8 11.12 22.37 -16.69
C ASP A 8 11.57 21.12 -15.92
N ALA A 9 12.84 21.13 -15.52
CA ALA A 9 13.41 20.16 -14.60
C ALA A 9 13.03 20.58 -13.18
N GLY A 10 11.77 20.32 -12.78
CA GLY A 10 11.30 20.56 -11.42
C GLY A 10 12.05 19.65 -10.42
N PRO A 11 12.79 20.21 -9.43
CA PRO A 11 13.67 19.43 -8.55
C PRO A 11 12.95 18.78 -7.35
N SER A 12 11.68 18.41 -7.47
CA SER A 12 10.87 17.86 -6.35
C SER A 12 9.64 17.05 -6.79
N ARG A 13 9.73 16.21 -7.84
CA ARG A 13 8.88 14.99 -7.86
C ARG A 13 9.46 14.06 -6.79
N GLY A 14 9.19 14.39 -5.53
CA GLY A 14 9.84 13.80 -4.37
C GLY A 14 9.40 12.36 -4.20
N PHE A 15 10.25 11.55 -3.56
CA PHE A 15 9.99 10.17 -3.18
C PHE A 15 8.57 9.92 -2.62
N VAL A 16 8.01 10.86 -1.86
CA VAL A 16 6.62 10.82 -1.35
C VAL A 16 5.57 10.80 -2.48
N SER A 17 5.81 11.54 -3.57
CA SER A 17 4.97 11.53 -4.75
C SER A 17 5.05 10.19 -5.50
N ASP A 18 6.23 9.58 -5.55
CA ASP A 18 6.43 8.27 -6.18
C ASP A 18 5.82 7.16 -5.32
N GLU A 19 5.98 7.23 -4.00
CA GLU A 19 5.35 6.35 -3.03
C GLU A 19 3.82 6.38 -3.17
N ALA A 20 3.23 7.57 -3.23
CA ALA A 20 1.78 7.74 -3.42
C ALA A 20 1.31 7.19 -4.77
N LEU A 21 2.09 7.41 -5.84
CA LEU A 21 1.80 6.88 -7.17
C LEU A 21 1.82 5.35 -7.19
N LEU A 22 2.89 4.73 -6.68
CA LEU A 22 3.04 3.28 -6.64
C LEU A 22 1.99 2.62 -5.73
N SER A 23 1.69 3.24 -4.60
CA SER A 23 0.61 2.81 -3.71
C SER A 23 -0.74 2.80 -4.44
N GLY A 24 -1.07 3.88 -5.15
CA GLY A 24 -2.31 3.97 -5.92
C GLY A 24 -2.40 2.92 -7.03
N VAL A 25 -1.32 2.72 -7.78
CA VAL A 25 -1.25 1.69 -8.84
C VAL A 25 -1.45 0.29 -8.25
N LEU A 26 -0.84 -0.02 -7.10
CA LEU A 26 -1.02 -1.31 -6.44
C LEU A 26 -2.46 -1.50 -5.97
N GLU A 27 -3.10 -0.48 -5.41
CA GLU A 27 -4.50 -0.53 -5.01
C GLU A 27 -5.44 -0.80 -6.21
N ASP A 28 -5.19 -0.13 -7.34
CA ASP A 28 -5.93 -0.35 -8.59
C ASP A 28 -5.76 -1.79 -9.09
N VAL A 29 -4.53 -2.33 -9.05
CA VAL A 29 -4.23 -3.72 -9.42
C VAL A 29 -4.95 -4.70 -8.51
N ILE A 30 -4.87 -4.52 -7.18
CA ILE A 30 -5.56 -5.38 -6.20
C ILE A 30 -7.06 -5.39 -6.48
N CYS A 31 -7.67 -4.23 -6.68
CA CYS A 31 -9.10 -4.11 -6.98
C CYS A 31 -9.47 -4.82 -8.28
N ALA A 32 -8.65 -4.67 -9.32
CA ALA A 32 -8.91 -5.26 -10.63
C ALA A 32 -8.74 -6.80 -10.63
N SER A 33 -7.78 -7.34 -9.87
CA SER A 33 -7.49 -8.77 -9.86
C SER A 33 -8.27 -9.57 -8.83
N GLU A 34 -8.49 -9.01 -7.64
CA GLU A 34 -9.02 -9.74 -6.47
C GLU A 34 -10.32 -9.12 -5.91
N GLY A 35 -10.72 -7.95 -6.44
CA GLY A 35 -11.97 -7.28 -6.09
C GLY A 35 -11.87 -6.31 -4.91
N VAL A 36 -12.98 -5.61 -4.65
CA VAL A 36 -13.07 -4.54 -3.66
C VAL A 36 -12.81 -5.03 -2.23
N SER A 37 -13.32 -6.22 -1.87
CA SER A 37 -13.12 -6.79 -0.52
C SER A 37 -11.64 -7.04 -0.21
N ALA A 38 -10.84 -7.46 -1.20
CA ALA A 38 -9.41 -7.65 -1.04
C ALA A 38 -8.68 -6.32 -0.83
N LEU A 39 -9.08 -5.28 -1.55
CA LEU A 39 -8.55 -3.92 -1.38
C LEU A 39 -8.88 -3.37 0.02
N GLU A 40 -10.10 -3.55 0.51
CA GLU A 40 -10.49 -3.13 1.86
C GLU A 40 -9.68 -3.85 2.94
N LEU A 41 -9.49 -5.17 2.78
CA LEU A 41 -8.65 -5.96 3.68
C LEU A 41 -7.20 -5.45 3.70
N HIS A 42 -6.63 -5.20 2.52
CA HIS A 42 -5.28 -4.63 2.39
C HIS A 42 -5.16 -3.28 3.09
N ARG A 43 -6.05 -2.32 2.78
CA ARG A 43 -6.06 -0.98 3.38
C ARG A 43 -6.18 -1.03 4.89
N ARG A 44 -7.09 -1.87 5.42
CA ARG A 44 -7.27 -2.03 6.86
C ARG A 44 -6.02 -2.58 7.53
N ALA A 45 -5.41 -3.62 6.97
CA ALA A 45 -4.19 -4.21 7.50
C ALA A 45 -3.02 -3.22 7.49
N VAL A 46 -2.83 -2.46 6.40
CA VAL A 46 -1.80 -1.42 6.30
C VAL A 46 -2.03 -0.30 7.33
N ALA A 47 -3.27 0.17 7.48
CA ALA A 47 -3.62 1.21 8.44
C ALA A 47 -3.33 0.77 9.89
N LEU A 48 -3.73 -0.45 10.26
CA LEU A 48 -3.44 -1.02 11.58
C LEU A 48 -1.95 -1.22 11.80
N GLY A 49 -1.22 -1.73 10.80
CA GLY A 49 0.23 -1.89 10.87
C GLY A 49 0.96 -0.56 11.06
N ARG A 50 0.54 0.50 10.35
CA ARG A 50 1.10 1.86 10.52
C ARG A 50 0.84 2.41 11.93
N ARG A 51 -0.40 2.32 12.42
CA ARG A 51 -0.76 2.73 13.79
C ARG A 51 0.05 1.97 14.84
N SER A 52 0.13 0.64 14.70
CA SER A 52 0.90 -0.22 15.60
C SER A 52 2.38 0.17 15.64
N ARG A 53 3.01 0.41 14.47
CA ARG A 53 4.41 0.89 14.41
C ARG A 53 4.60 2.27 15.04
N SER A 54 3.57 3.12 15.05
CA SER A 54 3.60 4.41 15.75
C SER A 54 3.40 4.31 17.26
N GLY A 55 3.27 3.10 17.82
CA GLY A 55 3.15 2.85 19.26
C GLY A 55 1.72 2.59 19.75
N ASP A 56 0.74 2.50 18.84
CA ASP A 56 -0.64 2.17 19.18
C ASP A 56 -0.79 0.66 19.45
N ALA A 57 -0.73 0.27 20.73
CA ALA A 57 -0.88 -1.13 21.15
C ALA A 57 -2.26 -1.70 20.81
N ALA A 58 -3.32 -0.88 20.80
CA ALA A 58 -4.66 -1.34 20.43
C ALA A 58 -4.72 -1.71 18.94
N ALA A 59 -4.02 -0.96 18.08
CA ALA A 59 -3.91 -1.31 16.66
C ALA A 59 -3.20 -2.65 16.41
N ALA A 60 -2.26 -3.04 17.28
CA ALA A 60 -1.62 -4.36 17.21
C ALA A 60 -2.61 -5.48 17.53
N GLU A 61 -3.43 -5.30 18.57
CA GLU A 61 -4.50 -6.24 18.95
C GLU A 61 -5.57 -6.32 17.85
N GLU A 62 -6.04 -5.18 17.35
CA GLU A 62 -6.99 -5.11 16.24
C GLU A 62 -6.47 -5.83 14.98
N LEU A 63 -5.17 -5.75 14.70
CA LEU A 63 -4.54 -6.47 13.59
C LEU A 63 -4.47 -7.98 13.84
N ALA A 64 -4.13 -8.40 15.06
CA ALA A 64 -4.14 -9.80 15.45
C ALA A 64 -5.54 -10.41 15.33
N GLU A 65 -6.57 -9.70 15.81
CA GLU A 65 -7.96 -10.11 15.65
C GLU A 65 -8.42 -10.15 14.20
N LEU A 66 -8.00 -9.18 13.37
CA LEU A 66 -8.30 -9.19 11.94
C LEU A 66 -7.76 -10.48 11.31
N VAL A 67 -6.48 -10.78 11.53
CA VAL A 67 -5.80 -11.98 11.00
C VAL A 67 -6.44 -13.27 11.52
N ALA A 68 -6.79 -13.33 12.81
CA ALA A 68 -7.40 -14.51 13.42
C ALA A 68 -8.78 -14.87 12.84
N ARG A 69 -9.48 -13.90 12.23
CA ARG A 69 -10.81 -14.10 11.61
C ARG A 69 -10.75 -14.43 10.12
N LEU A 70 -9.58 -14.36 9.49
CA LEU A 70 -9.44 -14.63 8.05
C LEU A 70 -9.47 -16.14 7.78
N GLU A 71 -10.09 -16.51 6.67
CA GLU A 71 -9.88 -17.84 6.11
C GLU A 71 -8.45 -17.98 5.56
N VAL A 72 -7.96 -19.22 5.45
CA VAL A 72 -6.60 -19.50 4.96
C VAL A 72 -6.35 -18.83 3.60
N ARG A 73 -7.33 -18.87 2.69
CA ARG A 73 -7.23 -18.23 1.37
C ARG A 73 -7.09 -16.71 1.45
N GLU A 74 -7.82 -16.07 2.36
CA GLU A 74 -7.76 -14.62 2.56
C GLU A 74 -6.44 -14.21 3.23
N LEU A 75 -5.94 -15.04 4.15
CA LEU A 75 -4.64 -14.86 4.78
C LEU A 75 -3.50 -14.93 3.77
N GLU A 76 -3.50 -15.94 2.90
CA GLU A 76 -2.53 -16.08 1.81
C GLU A 76 -2.56 -14.86 0.88
N LEU A 77 -3.77 -14.41 0.53
CA LEU A 77 -3.95 -13.23 -0.29
C LEU A 77 -3.38 -11.98 0.38
N LEU A 78 -3.70 -11.76 1.66
CA LEU A 78 -3.20 -10.64 2.45
C LEU A 78 -1.67 -10.64 2.51
N VAL A 79 -1.04 -11.78 2.78
CA VAL A 79 0.43 -11.91 2.79
C VAL A 79 1.03 -11.56 1.44
N ARG A 80 0.43 -12.02 0.33
CA ARG A 80 0.89 -11.71 -1.04
C ARG A 80 0.81 -10.22 -1.34
N MET A 81 -0.31 -9.59 -1.01
CA MET A 81 -0.52 -8.14 -1.21
C MET A 81 0.46 -7.30 -0.38
N LEU A 82 0.67 -7.66 0.90
CA LEU A 82 1.64 -6.97 1.77
C LEU A 82 3.09 -7.16 1.30
N THR A 83 3.43 -8.34 0.76
CA THR A 83 4.76 -8.59 0.21
C THR A 83 5.00 -7.75 -1.04
N CYS A 84 4.03 -7.68 -1.95
CA CYS A 84 4.10 -6.85 -3.15
C CYS A 84 4.21 -5.36 -2.78
N TRP A 85 3.41 -4.91 -1.82
CA TRP A 85 3.52 -3.55 -1.27
C TRP A 85 4.93 -3.28 -0.75
N HIS A 86 5.50 -4.18 0.07
CA HIS A 86 6.84 -3.99 0.61
C HIS A 86 7.91 -3.88 -0.48
N GLN A 87 7.82 -4.74 -1.52
CA GLN A 87 8.74 -4.76 -2.66
C GLN A 87 8.65 -3.53 -3.57
N LEU A 88 7.49 -2.87 -3.64
CA LEU A 88 7.33 -1.64 -4.43
C LEU A 88 7.87 -0.42 -3.69
N MET A 89 7.90 -0.48 -2.36
CA MET A 89 8.11 0.68 -1.50
C MET A 89 9.52 0.74 -0.90
N ASN A 90 10.29 -0.34 -1.00
CA ASN A 90 11.66 -0.50 -0.48
C ASN A 90 12.55 -1.14 -1.53
#